data_AF-A0A1Z8S8F9-F1
#
_entry.id   AF-A0A1Z8S8F9-F1
#
_cell.length_a   1.000
_cell.length_b   1.000
_cell.length_c   1.000
_cell.angle_alpha   90.00
_cell.angle_beta   90.00
_cell.angle_gamma   90.00
#
_symmetry.space_group_name_H-M   'P 1'
#
loop_
_entity.id
_entity.type
_entity.pdbx_description
1 polymer ?
#
loop_
_entity_poly.entity_id
_entity_poly.type
_entity_poly.pdbx_seq_one_letter_code
_entity_poly.pdbx_strand_id
1 'polypeptide(L)' 'MLYGTTTFEIVDEHVLHIQRTFLNEVTDLYLNRDSQPHALPSDHAAASTLAGMLSTEYALPAFGAVAFGTTL' A
#
# COMPACT_ATOMS: atom_id res chain seq x y z
N MET A 1 15.41 -0.38 22.40
CA MET A 1 14.84 -1.00 21.18
C MET A 1 13.88 0.01 20.58
N LEU A 2 14.07 0.38 19.32
CA LEU A 2 13.15 1.23 18.57
C LEU A 2 12.06 0.32 18.00
N TYR A 3 10.89 0.33 18.64
CA TYR A 3 9.75 -0.47 18.20
C TYR A 3 8.98 0.35 17.14
N GLY A 4 9.04 -0.09 15.89
CA GLY A 4 8.07 0.33 14.89
C GLY A 4 6.72 -0.35 15.16
N THR A 5 5.63 0.27 14.73
CA THR A 5 4.28 -0.31 14.79
C THR A 5 3.86 -0.78 13.41
N THR A 6 3.17 -1.92 13.34
CA THR A 6 2.56 -2.42 12.11
C THR A 6 1.08 -2.67 12.40
N THR A 7 0.22 -2.19 11.51
CA THR A 7 -1.22 -2.40 11.56
C THR A 7 -1.70 -2.99 10.24
N PHE A 8 -2.78 -3.77 10.29
CA PHE A 8 -3.35 -4.47 9.15
C PHE A 8 -4.84 -4.12 9.09
N GLU A 9 -5.30 -3.69 7.92
CA GLU A 9 -6.68 -3.33 7.68
C GLU A 9 -7.16 -3.94 6.37
N ILE A 10 -8.32 -4.58 6.40
CA ILE A 10 -9.00 -5.04 5.19
C ILE A 10 -9.84 -3.85 4.71
N VAL A 11 -9.36 -3.17 3.66
CA VAL A 11 -10.05 -2.00 3.08
C VAL A 11 -11.37 -2.44 2.45
N ASP A 12 -11.31 -3.55 1.72
CA ASP A 12 -12.46 -4.25 1.14
C ASP A 12 -12.14 -5.75 0.94
N GLU A 13 -13.03 -6.50 0.30
CA GLU A 13 -12.84 -7.94 0.08
C GLU A 13 -11.61 -8.28 -0.78
N HIS A 14 -11.09 -7.32 -1.55
CA HIS A 14 -10.01 -7.47 -2.52
C HIS A 14 -8.69 -6.83 -2.09
N VAL A 15 -8.70 -5.84 -1.21
CA VAL A 15 -7.51 -5.04 -0.86
C VAL A 15 -7.16 -5.18 0.64
N LEU A 16 -5.91 -5.53 0.91
CA LEU A 16 -5.31 -5.49 2.24
C LEU A 16 -4.39 -4.27 2.33
N HIS A 17 -4.62 -3.42 3.33
CA HIS A 17 -3.75 -2.32 3.70
C HIS A 17 -2.87 -2.70 4.90
N ILE A 18 -1.60 -2.36 4.82
CA ILE A 18 -0.62 -2.55 5.87
C ILE A 18 0.06 -1.21 6.11
N GLN A 19 -0.17 -0.61 7.26
CA GLN A 19 0.53 0.61 7.66
C GLN A 19 1.66 0.25 8.62
N ARG A 20 2.89 0.62 8.25
CA ARG A 20 4.08 0.49 9.08
C ARG A 20 4.60 1.86 9.47
N THR A 21 4.76 2.10 10.75
CA THR A 21 5.41 3.31 11.27
C THR A 21 6.77 2.93 11.84
N PHE A 22 7.81 3.59 11.37
CA PHE A 22 9.17 3.43 11.89
C PHE A 22 9.83 4.81 12.01
N LEU A 23 10.30 5.15 13.22
CA LEU A 23 10.77 6.50 13.52
C LEU A 23 9.69 7.55 13.17
N ASN A 24 10.00 8.49 12.28
CA ASN A 24 9.10 9.54 11.80
C ASN A 24 8.58 9.24 10.38
N GLU A 25 8.68 7.99 9.94
CA GLU A 25 8.24 7.56 8.62
C GLU A 25 7.03 6.63 8.75
N VAL A 26 6.00 6.91 7.96
CA VAL A 26 4.86 6.04 7.75
C VAL A 26 4.96 5.46 6.35
N THR A 27 4.87 4.14 6.25
CA THR A 27 4.80 3.40 5.00
C THR A 27 3.46 2.69 4.91
N ASP A 28 2.64 3.07 3.93
CA ASP A 28 1.39 2.41 3.60
C ASP A 28 1.63 1.39 2.49
N LEU A 29 1.27 0.13 2.71
CA LEU A 29 1.29 -0.95 1.72
C LEU A 29 -0.14 -1.30 1.34
N TYR A 30 -0.43 -1.37 0.05
CA TYR A 30 -1.67 -1.94 -0.46
C TYR A 30 -1.36 -3.20 -1.24
N LEU A 31 -2.03 -4.30 -0.87
CA LEU A 31 -1.90 -5.62 -1.46
C LEU A 31 -3.20 -6.02 -2.14
N ASN A 32 -3.11 -6.33 -3.43
CA ASN A 32 -4.22 -6.92 -4.17
C ASN A 32 -4.32 -8.42 -3.86
N ARG A 33 -5.49 -8.86 -3.44
CA ARG A 33 -5.77 -10.25 -3.01
C ARG A 33 -6.42 -11.08 -4.10
N ASP A 34 -6.69 -10.50 -5.28
CA ASP A 34 -7.28 -11.20 -6.41
C ASP A 34 -6.58 -10.91 -7.74
N SER A 35 -7.20 -11.43 -8.81
CA SER A 35 -6.70 -11.36 -10.19
C SER A 35 -7.19 -10.14 -10.98
N GLN A 36 -7.95 -9.23 -10.35
CA GLN A 36 -8.52 -8.06 -11.01
C GLN A 36 -7.80 -6.80 -10.56
N PRO A 37 -7.60 -5.80 -11.44
CA PRO A 37 -7.07 -4.51 -11.01
C PRO A 37 -8.11 -3.75 -10.17
N HIS A 38 -7.65 -3.09 -9.11
CA HIS A 38 -8.51 -2.29 -8.20
C HIS A 38 -8.02 -0.86 -8.12
N ALA A 39 -8.92 0.11 -7.91
CA ALA A 39 -8.51 1.50 -7.72
C ALA A 39 -7.72 1.66 -6.41
N LEU A 40 -6.67 2.48 -6.41
CA LEU A 40 -6.02 2.89 -5.16
C LEU A 40 -6.89 3.89 -4.41
N PRO A 41 -6.86 3.90 -3.07
CA PRO A 41 -7.53 4.94 -2.29
C PRO A 41 -7.01 6.32 -2.69
N SER A 42 -7.92 7.28 -2.83
CA SER A 42 -7.69 8.61 -3.43
C SER A 42 -6.68 9.49 -2.68
N ASP A 43 -6.34 9.15 -1.46
CA ASP A 43 -5.69 10.06 -0.51
C ASP A 43 -4.16 9.96 -0.51
N HIS A 44 -3.58 9.09 -1.35
CA HIS A 44 -2.14 8.84 -1.35
C HIS A 44 -1.44 9.36 -2.61
N ALA A 45 -0.60 10.38 -2.44
CA ALA A 45 0.26 10.91 -3.50
C ALA A 45 1.54 10.07 -3.66
N ALA A 46 1.88 9.76 -4.91
CA ALA A 46 3.12 9.10 -5.37
C ALA A 46 3.43 7.73 -4.71
N ALA A 47 2.82 6.67 -5.25
CA ALA A 47 3.16 5.30 -4.88
C ALA A 47 4.50 4.89 -5.49
N SER A 48 5.36 4.26 -4.69
CA SER A 48 6.48 3.47 -5.18
C SER A 48 6.08 1.99 -5.17
N THR A 49 6.22 1.30 -6.30
CA THR A 49 5.89 -0.13 -6.38
C THR A 49 6.97 -0.94 -5.67
N LEU A 50 6.61 -1.78 -4.69
CA LEU A 50 7.56 -2.68 -4.03
C LEU A 50 7.73 -4.01 -4.77
N ALA A 51 6.68 -4.49 -5.45
CA ALA A 51 6.73 -5.68 -6.30
C ALA A 51 5.52 -5.71 -7.27
N GLY A 52 5.78 -5.91 -8.58
CA GLY A 52 4.75 -5.99 -9.63
C GLY A 52 5.01 -5.05 -10.81
N MET A 53 4.07 -5.02 -11.77
CA MET A 53 4.07 -4.02 -12.85
C MET A 53 3.42 -2.72 -12.35
N LEU A 54 4.03 -1.57 -12.68
CA LEU A 54 3.50 -0.25 -12.37
C LEU A 54 2.12 -0.09 -13.03
N SER A 55 1.07 0.15 -12.25
CA SER A 55 -0.16 0.68 -12.83
C SER A 55 0.10 2.13 -13.21
N THR A 56 -0.11 2.46 -14.48
CA THR A 56 0.04 3.80 -15.00
C THR A 56 -1.09 4.76 -14.61
N GLU A 57 -2.02 4.37 -13.73
CA GLU A 57 -3.31 5.08 -13.58
C GLU A 57 -3.90 5.05 -12.15
N TYR A 58 -3.07 5.08 -11.09
CA TYR A 58 -3.57 5.01 -9.71
C TYR A 58 -4.37 3.73 -9.40
N ALA A 59 -4.02 2.59 -10.00
CA ALA A 59 -4.64 1.29 -9.69
C ALA A 59 -3.65 0.32 -9.03
N LEU A 60 -4.14 -0.59 -8.19
CA LEU A 60 -3.42 -1.79 -7.82
C LEU A 60 -3.40 -2.75 -9.03
N PRO A 61 -2.22 -3.23 -9.47
CA PRO A 61 -2.16 -4.26 -10.50
C PRO A 61 -2.75 -5.57 -9.98
N ALA A 62 -3.21 -6.42 -10.91
CA ALA A 62 -3.60 -7.79 -10.61
C ALA A 62 -2.40 -8.53 -9.98
N PHE A 63 -2.60 -9.13 -8.80
CA PHE A 63 -1.54 -9.78 -8.01
C PHE A 63 -0.27 -8.93 -7.81
N GLY A 64 -0.39 -7.82 -7.08
CA GLY A 64 0.78 -6.99 -6.78
C GLY A 64 0.62 -6.11 -5.54
N ALA A 65 1.66 -5.32 -5.28
CA ALA A 65 1.78 -4.48 -4.11
C ALA A 65 2.27 -3.07 -4.48
N VAL A 66 1.66 -2.04 -3.90
CA VAL A 66 2.17 -0.67 -3.98
C VAL A 66 2.40 -0.10 -2.59
N ALA A 67 3.39 0.78 -2.47
CA ALA A 67 3.79 1.39 -1.21
C ALA A 67 3.83 2.91 -1.30
N PHE A 68 3.45 3.59 -0.23
CA PHE A 68 3.57 5.04 -0.11
C PHE A 68 4.36 5.37 1.14
N GLY A 69 5.37 6.23 1.01
CA GLY A 69 6.16 6.71 2.14
C GLY A 69 5.82 8.16 2.43
N THR A 70 5.49 8.47 3.67
CA THR A 70 5.34 9.86 4.15
C THR A 70 6.20 10.09 5.39
N THR A 71 6.76 11.29 5.48
CA THR A 71 7.44 11.77 6.69
C THR A 71 6.43 12.53 7.54
N LEU A 72 6.39 12.26 8.84
CA LEU A 72 5.53 12.95 9.82
C LEU A 72 6.03 14.38 10.12
#